data_AF-A0A8J2JFQ0-F1
#
_entry.id   AF-A0A8J2JFQ0-F1
#
_cell.length_a   1.000
_cell.length_b   1.000
_cell.length_c   1.000
_cell.angle_alpha   90.00
_cell.angle_beta   90.00
_cell.angle_gamma   90.00
#
_symmetry.space_group_name_H-M   'P 1'
#
loop_
_entity.id
_entity.type
_entity.pdbx_description
1 polymer ?
#
loop_
_entity_poly.entity_id
_entity_poly.type
_entity_poly.pdbx_seq_one_letter_code
_entity_poly.pdbx_strand_id
1 'polypeptide(L)'
;TMFSNLEIYLNGQLVSDSGNQYAQVAYLQRLLASSPSEKQGRLLNEFYYPNATPEAYTAADAGFATRFNKTKNSQPFTLLGSLVANIFNQNRYLPSNTEIRIVLRRNLPELCLTANYDEKSGYNGCPYNYQITNAVYYASKRVISKPIIDAHRHQLSLGHTFKYPTSEVELKTFTIAQGLTSITTDSVVIGKIPRVLVLGIIPSISFLGKLSKSPFNYVDKNLSELAFTWNGETVEHRLFPFNFRKARTATKDGKKVTVYSGVDDFLLAVRSLEKTAGNPALGNGINRDNFTAGNVLTAVELLPNSGNALSVNRRGQIKVQLKFREPLDEPYEHSLIDHGSAIASVHSEIPNPIFCSGC
;
A
#
# COMPACT_ATOMS: atom_id res chain seq x y z
N THR A 1 -6.34 -7.46 5.83
CA THR A 1 -5.72 -6.86 7.03
C THR A 1 -6.77 -6.68 8.12
N MET A 2 -6.39 -6.82 9.39
CA MET A 2 -7.32 -6.79 10.53
C MET A 2 -7.52 -5.40 11.14
N PHE A 3 -6.75 -4.41 10.68
CA PHE A 3 -6.78 -3.06 11.26
C PHE A 3 -7.15 -2.03 10.19
N SER A 4 -8.01 -1.09 10.55
CA SER A 4 -8.45 0.03 9.71
C SER A 4 -7.54 1.24 9.90
N ASN A 5 -7.07 1.47 11.12
CA ASN A 5 -6.15 2.56 11.44
C ASN A 5 -5.00 2.12 12.36
N LEU A 6 -3.84 2.75 12.17
CA LEU A 6 -2.65 2.68 13.01
C LEU A 6 -2.18 4.11 13.32
N GLU A 7 -2.13 4.44 14.61
CA GLU A 7 -1.51 5.66 15.11
C GLU A 7 -0.29 5.31 15.97
N ILE A 8 0.77 6.09 15.82
CA ILE A 8 1.98 5.98 16.64
C ILE A 8 2.26 7.32 17.28
N TYR A 9 2.40 7.29 18.60
CA TYR A 9 2.82 8.42 19.39
C TYR A 9 4.20 8.16 19.98
N LEU A 10 5.08 9.16 19.88
CA LEU A 10 6.37 9.19 20.56
C LEU A 10 6.35 10.34 21.56
N ASN A 11 6.57 10.03 22.85
CA ASN A 11 6.54 11.01 23.94
C ASN A 11 5.25 11.87 23.91
N GLY A 12 4.10 11.23 23.75
CA GLY A 12 2.79 11.89 23.67
C GLY A 12 2.46 12.57 22.33
N GLN A 13 3.43 12.81 21.45
CA GLN A 13 3.21 13.46 20.16
C GLN A 13 2.87 12.44 19.06
N LEU A 14 1.81 12.69 18.28
CA LEU A 14 1.46 11.87 17.11
C LEU A 14 2.53 12.04 16.03
N VAL A 15 3.18 10.94 15.63
CA VAL A 15 4.24 10.95 14.60
C VAL A 15 3.86 10.24 13.31
N SER A 16 2.87 9.34 13.37
CA SER A 16 2.39 8.60 12.20
C SER A 16 0.93 8.27 12.42
N ASP A 17 0.11 8.54 11.40
CA ASP A 17 -1.30 8.16 11.32
C ASP A 17 -1.57 7.66 9.90
N SER A 18 -2.41 6.64 9.78
CA SER A 18 -2.82 6.06 8.51
C SER A 18 -4.22 6.50 8.04
N GLY A 19 -4.90 7.37 8.78
CA GLY A 19 -6.14 8.02 8.32
C GLY A 19 -7.28 7.06 7.97
N ASN A 20 -7.44 5.96 8.71
CA ASN A 20 -8.40 4.87 8.44
C ASN A 20 -8.18 4.10 7.13
N GLN A 21 -7.03 4.28 6.49
CA GLN A 21 -6.65 3.62 5.24
C GLN A 21 -5.48 2.65 5.41
N TYR A 22 -5.14 2.31 6.66
CA TYR A 22 -4.07 1.37 6.99
C TYR A 22 -4.16 0.10 6.16
N ALA A 23 -5.38 -0.38 5.94
CA ALA A 23 -5.65 -1.61 5.26
C ALA A 23 -5.07 -1.67 3.85
N GLN A 24 -5.37 -0.63 3.09
CA GLN A 24 -4.96 -0.48 1.70
C GLN A 24 -3.46 -0.16 1.62
N VAL A 25 -2.98 0.76 2.45
CA VAL A 25 -1.55 1.13 2.50
C VAL A 25 -0.70 -0.08 2.83
N ALA A 26 -1.07 -0.87 3.83
CA ALA A 26 -0.34 -2.07 4.22
C ALA A 26 -0.34 -3.12 3.11
N TYR A 27 -1.49 -3.39 2.48
CA TYR A 27 -1.56 -4.34 1.37
C TYR A 27 -0.67 -3.89 0.20
N LEU A 28 -0.79 -2.63 -0.22
CA LEU A 28 -0.06 -2.09 -1.35
C LEU A 28 1.44 -2.06 -1.09
N GLN A 29 1.89 -1.72 0.12
CA GLN A 29 3.31 -1.81 0.46
C GLN A 29 3.83 -3.26 0.39
N ARG A 30 3.05 -4.25 0.85
CA ARG A 30 3.43 -5.67 0.68
C ARG A 30 3.44 -6.11 -0.78
N LEU A 31 2.48 -5.64 -1.57
CA LEU A 31 2.40 -5.97 -3.00
C LEU A 31 3.54 -5.33 -3.81
N LEU A 32 3.86 -4.07 -3.55
CA LEU A 32 4.72 -3.25 -4.40
C LEU A 32 6.16 -3.17 -3.92
N ALA A 33 6.39 -3.10 -2.61
CA ALA A 33 7.74 -2.91 -2.07
C ALA A 33 8.45 -4.22 -1.69
N SER A 34 7.71 -5.32 -1.51
CA SER A 34 8.30 -6.61 -1.09
C SER A 34 8.79 -7.41 -2.29
N SER A 35 9.96 -8.03 -2.12
CA SER A 35 10.59 -8.90 -3.13
C SER A 35 9.84 -10.23 -3.30
N PRO A 36 10.06 -10.95 -4.42
CA PRO A 36 9.48 -12.28 -4.62
C PRO A 36 9.81 -13.26 -3.48
N SER A 37 11.05 -13.23 -2.99
CA SER A 37 11.52 -14.10 -1.90
C SER A 37 10.83 -13.78 -0.57
N GLU A 38 10.55 -12.51 -0.29
CA GLU A 38 9.78 -12.13 0.90
C GLU A 38 8.33 -12.57 0.82
N LYS A 39 7.71 -12.48 -0.36
CA LYS A 39 6.34 -12.96 -0.62
C LYS A 39 6.21 -14.47 -0.42
N GLN A 40 7.23 -15.24 -0.81
CA GLN A 40 7.28 -16.69 -0.64
C GLN A 40 7.79 -17.14 0.73
N GLY A 41 8.37 -16.24 1.52
CA GLY A 41 8.91 -16.52 2.85
C GLY A 41 8.15 -15.77 3.94
N ARG A 42 8.71 -14.64 4.38
CA ARG A 42 8.22 -13.87 5.54
C ARG A 42 6.73 -13.54 5.46
N LEU A 43 6.21 -13.13 4.29
CA LEU A 43 4.82 -12.70 4.18
C LEU A 43 3.81 -13.84 4.31
N LEU A 44 4.23 -15.11 4.16
CA LEU A 44 3.36 -16.24 4.49
C LEU A 44 2.99 -16.26 5.99
N ASN A 45 3.88 -15.78 6.87
CA ASN A 45 3.60 -15.62 8.31
C ASN A 45 2.58 -14.49 8.59
N GLU A 46 2.39 -13.59 7.62
CA GLU A 46 1.39 -12.51 7.63
C GLU A 46 0.08 -12.93 6.95
N PHE A 47 -0.06 -14.21 6.59
CA PHE A 47 -1.20 -14.76 5.85
C PHE A 47 -1.32 -14.30 4.39
N TYR A 48 -0.21 -13.84 3.79
CA TYR A 48 -0.18 -13.42 2.39
C TYR A 48 -0.13 -14.64 1.46
N TYR A 49 -1.29 -15.20 1.16
CA TYR A 49 -1.47 -16.22 0.14
C TYR A 49 -2.27 -15.60 -1.00
N PRO A 50 -1.66 -15.19 -2.13
CA PRO A 50 -2.40 -14.57 -3.22
C PRO A 50 -3.29 -15.60 -3.93
N ASN A 51 -4.44 -15.16 -4.44
CA ASN A 51 -5.24 -15.98 -5.34
C ASN A 51 -4.59 -15.98 -6.74
N ALA A 52 -4.69 -17.11 -7.44
CA ALA A 52 -4.29 -17.20 -8.85
C ALA A 52 -5.33 -16.55 -9.76
N THR A 53 -6.62 -16.70 -9.43
CA THR A 53 -7.72 -16.01 -10.12
C THR A 53 -8.40 -15.03 -9.16
N PRO A 54 -8.58 -13.75 -9.54
CA PRO A 54 -9.24 -12.76 -8.69
C PRO A 54 -10.62 -13.24 -8.28
N GLU A 55 -10.95 -13.05 -7.00
CA GLU A 55 -12.28 -13.33 -6.45
C GLU A 55 -12.75 -14.80 -6.65
N ALA A 56 -11.84 -15.71 -7.00
CA ALA A 56 -12.10 -17.14 -7.03
C ALA A 56 -12.01 -17.72 -5.61
N TYR A 57 -13.14 -17.76 -4.92
CA TYR A 57 -13.28 -18.34 -3.58
C TYR A 57 -13.66 -19.82 -3.65
N THR A 58 -12.88 -20.60 -4.40
CA THR A 58 -13.13 -22.03 -4.62
C THR A 58 -11.94 -22.87 -4.17
N ALA A 59 -12.17 -24.16 -3.93
CA ALA A 59 -11.11 -25.09 -3.56
C ALA A 59 -10.03 -25.28 -4.65
N ALA A 60 -10.32 -24.86 -5.90
CA ALA A 60 -9.36 -24.91 -6.99
C ALA A 60 -8.29 -23.80 -6.91
N ASP A 61 -8.59 -22.69 -6.23
CA ASP A 61 -7.60 -21.64 -5.98
C ASP A 61 -6.71 -22.00 -4.79
N ALA A 62 -5.44 -22.27 -5.05
CA ALA A 62 -4.49 -22.74 -4.03
C ALA A 62 -4.32 -21.74 -2.87
N GLY A 63 -4.36 -20.43 -3.17
CA GLY A 63 -4.26 -19.38 -2.16
C GLY A 63 -5.46 -19.41 -1.22
N PHE A 64 -6.68 -19.38 -1.78
CA PHE A 64 -7.91 -19.47 -1.00
C PHE A 64 -8.00 -20.79 -0.23
N ALA A 65 -7.72 -21.94 -0.87
CA ALA A 65 -7.76 -23.24 -0.22
C ALA A 65 -6.81 -23.33 0.99
N THR A 66 -5.61 -22.73 0.88
CA THR A 66 -4.65 -22.66 1.99
C THR A 66 -5.19 -21.81 3.13
N ARG A 67 -5.73 -20.62 2.83
CA ARG A 67 -6.32 -19.74 3.85
C ARG A 67 -7.51 -20.41 4.52
N PHE A 68 -8.43 -20.96 3.74
CA PHE A 68 -9.61 -21.67 4.21
C PHE A 68 -9.25 -22.85 5.11
N ASN A 69 -8.30 -23.69 4.72
CA ASN A 69 -7.90 -24.84 5.54
C ASN A 69 -7.29 -24.45 6.89
N LYS A 70 -6.65 -23.27 6.97
CA LYS A 70 -6.08 -22.73 8.21
C LYS A 70 -7.12 -22.07 9.13
N THR A 71 -8.29 -21.69 8.60
CA THR A 71 -9.32 -20.96 9.35
C THR A 71 -10.66 -21.68 9.48
N LYS A 72 -10.86 -22.81 8.78
CA LYS A 72 -12.09 -23.59 8.81
C LYS A 72 -12.50 -23.95 10.24
N ASN A 73 -13.81 -24.03 10.48
CA ASN A 73 -14.39 -24.32 11.80
C ASN A 73 -13.97 -23.32 12.90
N SER A 74 -13.67 -22.07 12.51
CA SER A 74 -13.25 -21.01 13.44
C SER A 74 -12.00 -21.37 14.26
N GLN A 75 -11.09 -22.16 13.68
CA GLN A 75 -9.86 -22.52 14.38
C GLN A 75 -8.97 -21.29 14.60
N PRO A 76 -8.43 -21.10 15.82
CA PRO A 76 -7.50 -20.01 16.09
C PRO A 76 -6.18 -20.25 15.36
N PHE A 77 -5.59 -19.18 14.85
CA PHE A 77 -4.29 -19.20 14.19
C PHE A 77 -3.48 -17.97 14.59
N THR A 78 -2.15 -18.10 14.49
CA THR A 78 -1.21 -17.04 14.87
C THR A 78 -0.67 -16.36 13.62
N LEU A 79 -0.58 -15.03 13.66
CA LEU A 79 0.05 -14.22 12.64
C LEU A 79 1.25 -13.48 13.23
N LEU A 80 2.32 -13.38 12.44
CA LEU A 80 3.51 -12.61 12.79
C LEU A 80 3.90 -11.74 11.60
N GLY A 81 3.94 -10.43 11.81
CA GLY A 81 4.27 -9.45 10.80
C GLY A 81 4.78 -8.15 11.40
N SER A 82 5.40 -7.33 10.56
CA SER A 82 5.77 -5.97 10.93
C SER A 82 4.61 -5.00 10.73
N LEU A 83 4.44 -4.04 11.65
CA LEU A 83 3.49 -2.95 11.47
C LEU A 83 3.95 -2.03 10.34
N VAL A 84 3.02 -1.63 9.48
CA VAL A 84 3.28 -0.74 8.35
C VAL A 84 3.19 0.71 8.83
N ALA A 85 4.30 1.25 9.32
CA ALA A 85 4.35 2.63 9.74
C ALA A 85 5.64 3.32 9.32
N ASN A 86 5.51 4.57 8.91
CA ASN A 86 6.59 5.34 8.30
C ASN A 86 7.79 5.50 9.25
N ILE A 87 7.54 5.67 10.56
CA ILE A 87 8.58 5.78 11.59
C ILE A 87 9.30 4.46 11.90
N PHE A 88 8.69 3.31 11.57
CA PHE A 88 9.31 1.99 11.74
C PHE A 88 10.08 1.53 10.50
N ASN A 89 9.95 2.24 9.38
CA ASN A 89 10.63 1.93 8.11
C ASN A 89 12.01 2.58 7.98
N GLN A 90 12.53 3.24 9.03
CA GLN A 90 13.83 3.90 9.04
C GLN A 90 14.86 3.12 9.85
N ASN A 91 16.14 3.20 9.46
CA ASN A 91 17.21 2.34 9.99
C ASN A 91 17.90 2.87 11.27
N ARG A 92 17.44 3.98 11.84
CA ARG A 92 18.01 4.60 13.05
C ARG A 92 17.27 4.14 14.30
N TYR A 93 18.01 3.93 15.37
CA TYR A 93 17.43 3.59 16.67
C TYR A 93 16.75 4.80 17.31
N LEU A 94 15.60 4.57 17.94
CA LEU A 94 14.98 5.55 18.85
C LEU A 94 15.86 5.71 20.11
N PRO A 95 15.93 6.90 20.72
CA PRO A 95 16.75 7.11 21.90
C PRO A 95 16.17 6.35 23.09
N SER A 96 17.00 6.13 24.11
CA SER A 96 16.55 5.53 25.36
C SER A 96 15.48 6.42 26.03
N ASN A 97 14.58 5.80 26.78
CA ASN A 97 13.46 6.46 27.46
C ASN A 97 12.46 7.16 26.51
N THR A 98 12.39 6.74 25.25
CA THR A 98 11.28 7.14 24.37
C THR A 98 10.03 6.34 24.75
N GLU A 99 8.97 7.03 25.16
CA GLU A 99 7.65 6.42 25.30
C GLU A 99 7.06 6.19 23.92
N ILE A 100 6.66 4.93 23.63
CA ILE A 100 6.04 4.54 22.37
C ILE A 100 4.62 4.07 22.68
N ARG A 101 3.62 4.78 22.19
CA ARG A 101 2.21 4.36 22.26
C ARG A 101 1.71 4.04 20.86
N ILE A 102 1.28 2.79 20.68
CA ILE A 102 0.75 2.26 19.41
C ILE A 102 -0.75 2.04 19.59
N VAL A 103 -1.56 2.68 18.75
CA VAL A 103 -3.02 2.52 18.76
C VAL A 103 -3.45 1.84 17.46
N LEU A 104 -4.01 0.64 17.58
CA LEU A 104 -4.54 -0.14 16.46
C LEU A 104 -6.06 -0.16 16.54
N ARG A 105 -6.74 0.31 15.49
CA ARG A 105 -8.20 0.20 15.38
C ARG A 105 -8.57 -0.97 14.51
N ARG A 106 -9.49 -1.80 15.00
CA ARG A 106 -9.98 -2.99 14.29
C ARG A 106 -10.74 -2.59 13.04
N ASN A 107 -10.56 -3.38 11.98
CA ASN A 107 -11.29 -3.20 10.73
C ASN A 107 -12.64 -3.93 10.75
N LEU A 108 -13.54 -3.58 9.85
CA LEU A 108 -14.82 -4.27 9.65
C LEU A 108 -14.57 -5.72 9.20
N PRO A 109 -15.34 -6.71 9.70
CA PRO A 109 -15.18 -8.11 9.32
C PRO A 109 -15.22 -8.35 7.81
N GLU A 110 -16.03 -7.58 7.08
CA GLU A 110 -16.24 -7.69 5.63
C GLU A 110 -15.00 -7.27 4.82
N LEU A 111 -14.09 -6.51 5.43
CA LEU A 111 -12.80 -6.12 4.84
C LEU A 111 -11.65 -7.05 5.29
N CYS A 112 -11.90 -7.90 6.29
CA CYS A 112 -10.92 -8.86 6.81
C CYS A 112 -11.12 -10.26 6.23
N LEU A 113 -12.37 -10.63 5.95
CA LEU A 113 -12.79 -11.98 5.58
C LEU A 113 -13.20 -12.02 4.11
N THR A 114 -13.05 -13.21 3.50
CA THR A 114 -13.53 -13.48 2.15
C THR A 114 -14.24 -14.81 2.15
N ALA A 115 -15.36 -14.90 1.44
CA ALA A 115 -16.16 -16.11 1.34
C ALA A 115 -16.87 -16.17 -0.01
N ASN A 116 -17.08 -17.38 -0.51
CA ASN A 116 -18.06 -17.62 -1.56
C ASN A 116 -19.45 -17.56 -0.93
N TYR A 117 -19.95 -16.34 -0.74
CA TYR A 117 -21.20 -16.08 -0.04
C TYR A 117 -22.23 -15.54 -1.03
N ASP A 118 -23.35 -16.25 -1.19
CA ASP A 118 -24.50 -15.79 -1.96
C ASP A 118 -25.44 -15.07 -0.98
N GLU A 119 -25.65 -13.76 -1.20
CA GLU A 119 -26.45 -12.86 -0.35
C GLU A 119 -27.92 -13.32 -0.22
N LYS A 120 -28.34 -14.32 -1.00
CA LYS A 120 -29.67 -14.95 -0.96
C LYS A 120 -29.98 -15.71 0.33
N SER A 121 -29.02 -15.86 1.24
CA SER A 121 -29.18 -16.55 2.51
C SER A 121 -29.70 -15.64 3.64
N GLY A 122 -30.78 -14.88 3.41
CA GLY A 122 -31.59 -14.23 4.46
C GLY A 122 -30.92 -13.18 5.39
N TYR A 123 -29.60 -12.99 5.32
CA TYR A 123 -28.84 -12.03 6.10
C TYR A 123 -28.39 -10.88 5.19
N ASN A 124 -28.84 -9.66 5.51
CA ASN A 124 -28.31 -8.44 4.93
C ASN A 124 -26.97 -8.10 5.60
N GLY A 125 -25.85 -8.52 4.98
CA GLY A 125 -24.48 -8.15 5.42
C GLY A 125 -23.60 -9.36 5.76
N CYS A 126 -22.48 -9.09 6.44
CA CYS A 126 -21.53 -10.12 6.85
C CYS A 126 -22.00 -10.90 8.09
N PRO A 127 -22.31 -12.21 8.00
CA PRO A 127 -22.72 -13.00 9.17
C PRO A 127 -21.53 -13.45 10.03
N TYR A 128 -20.30 -13.13 9.63
CA TYR A 128 -19.07 -13.59 10.29
C TYR A 128 -18.40 -12.47 11.07
N ASN A 129 -17.71 -12.85 12.14
CA ASN A 129 -16.85 -11.95 12.90
C ASN A 129 -15.49 -12.62 13.14
N TYR A 130 -14.47 -11.81 13.44
CA TYR A 130 -13.17 -12.30 13.88
C TYR A 130 -12.90 -11.85 15.31
N GLN A 131 -12.02 -12.53 16.01
CA GLN A 131 -11.62 -12.18 17.36
C GLN A 131 -10.09 -12.23 17.48
N ILE A 132 -9.51 -11.19 18.05
CA ILE A 132 -8.10 -11.18 18.43
C ILE A 132 -8.04 -11.70 19.87
N THR A 133 -7.53 -12.91 20.06
CA THR A 133 -7.45 -13.56 21.38
C THR A 133 -6.26 -13.06 22.18
N ASN A 134 -5.13 -12.85 21.54
CA ASN A 134 -3.91 -12.33 22.13
C ASN A 134 -3.15 -11.46 21.12
N ALA A 135 -2.49 -10.41 21.60
CA ALA A 135 -1.66 -9.53 20.80
C ALA A 135 -0.35 -9.23 21.55
N VAL A 136 0.78 -9.54 20.92
CA VAL A 136 2.11 -9.33 21.48
C VAL A 136 2.93 -8.47 20.52
N TYR A 137 3.56 -7.42 21.04
CA TYR A 137 4.46 -6.57 20.28
C TYR A 137 5.92 -6.87 20.68
N TYR A 138 6.74 -7.20 19.70
CA TYR A 138 8.17 -7.45 19.89
C TYR A 138 8.98 -6.23 19.46
N ALA A 139 9.76 -5.66 20.39
CA ALA A 139 10.69 -4.58 20.11
C ALA A 139 12.12 -5.01 20.44
N SER A 140 13.05 -4.78 19.52
CA SER A 140 14.47 -5.06 19.75
C SER A 140 15.16 -3.88 20.43
N LYS A 141 15.70 -4.09 21.63
CA LYS A 141 16.56 -3.12 22.33
C LYS A 141 18.02 -3.39 22.00
N ARG A 142 18.79 -2.34 21.70
CA ARG A 142 20.24 -2.42 21.48
C ARG A 142 20.99 -1.68 22.58
N VAL A 143 22.12 -2.25 23.00
CA VAL A 143 23.08 -1.58 23.90
C VAL A 143 24.09 -0.85 23.03
N ILE A 144 24.22 0.46 23.25
CA ILE A 144 25.11 1.34 22.49
C ILE A 144 26.33 1.67 23.36
N SER A 145 27.49 1.87 22.76
CA SER A 145 28.71 2.25 23.50
C SER A 145 28.56 3.59 24.20
N LYS A 146 29.16 3.71 25.39
CA LYS A 146 29.08 4.91 26.23
C LYS A 146 29.52 6.20 25.53
N PRO A 147 30.62 6.23 24.72
CA PRO A 147 31.03 7.46 24.04
C PRO A 147 29.97 8.04 23.09
N ILE A 148 29.19 7.19 22.42
CA ILE A 148 28.11 7.62 21.52
C ILE A 148 26.96 8.23 22.33
N ILE A 149 26.62 7.62 23.46
CA ILE A 149 25.58 8.12 24.36
C ILE A 149 25.97 9.49 24.90
N ASP A 150 27.23 9.66 25.32
CA ASP A 150 27.72 10.93 25.87
C ASP A 150 27.79 12.01 24.78
N ALA A 151 28.17 11.66 23.54
CA ALA A 151 28.08 12.57 22.39
C ALA A 151 26.63 13.01 22.11
N HIS A 152 25.66 12.09 22.13
CA HIS A 152 24.23 12.44 21.98
C HIS A 152 23.76 13.37 23.11
N ARG A 153 24.12 13.09 24.37
CA ARG A 153 23.78 13.96 25.51
C ARG A 153 24.34 15.37 25.34
N HIS A 154 25.60 15.48 24.90
CA HIS A 154 26.20 16.78 24.62
C HIS A 154 25.42 17.54 23.54
N GLN A 155 25.09 16.90 22.42
CA GLN A 155 24.30 17.54 21.35
C GLN A 155 22.91 17.98 21.83
N LEU A 156 22.23 17.16 22.62
CA LEU A 156 20.93 17.52 23.22
C LEU A 156 21.07 18.69 24.21
N SER A 157 22.16 18.75 24.99
CA SER A 157 22.42 19.87 25.91
C SER A 157 22.65 21.20 25.19
N LEU A 158 23.07 21.16 23.92
CA LEU A 158 23.18 22.33 23.04
C LEU A 158 21.84 22.71 22.38
N GLY A 159 20.73 22.03 22.71
CA GLY A 159 19.42 22.28 22.14
C GLY A 159 19.13 21.59 20.80
N HIS A 160 19.99 20.66 20.36
CA HIS A 160 19.69 19.86 19.18
C HIS A 160 18.65 18.77 19.49
N THR A 161 17.96 18.29 18.45
CA THR A 161 16.94 17.24 18.55
C THR A 161 17.29 16.06 17.65
N PHE A 162 16.77 14.88 17.98
CA PHE A 162 16.90 13.73 17.09
C PHE A 162 16.00 13.91 15.87
N LYS A 163 16.58 13.82 14.68
CA LYS A 163 15.88 13.90 13.40
C LYS A 163 15.91 12.54 12.72
N TYR A 164 14.73 12.01 12.44
CA TYR A 164 14.53 10.72 11.78
C TYR A 164 14.04 10.95 10.36
N PRO A 165 14.76 10.46 9.33
CA PRO A 165 14.20 10.43 7.99
C PRO A 165 13.07 9.42 7.97
N THR A 166 11.90 9.83 7.51
CA THR A 166 10.73 8.96 7.31
C THR A 166 10.35 8.99 5.83
N SER A 167 9.77 7.91 5.31
CA SER A 167 9.09 7.94 4.03
C SER A 167 7.60 8.06 4.31
N GLU A 168 6.95 9.10 3.81
CA GLU A 168 5.51 9.25 3.93
C GLU A 168 4.85 8.45 2.82
N VAL A 169 3.99 7.51 3.23
CA VAL A 169 3.08 6.82 2.32
C VAL A 169 1.66 7.24 2.68
N GLU A 170 1.06 8.05 1.80
CA GLU A 170 -0.32 8.50 1.92
C GLU A 170 -1.14 7.88 0.80
N LEU A 171 -2.32 7.35 1.15
CA LEU A 171 -3.32 6.94 0.18
C LEU A 171 -4.35 8.06 0.04
N LYS A 172 -4.73 8.36 -1.20
CA LYS A 172 -5.87 9.23 -1.48
C LYS A 172 -6.85 8.49 -2.36
N THR A 173 -8.13 8.59 -2.01
CA THR A 173 -9.20 7.87 -2.69
C THR A 173 -10.24 8.84 -3.18
N PHE A 174 -10.72 8.63 -4.40
CA PHE A 174 -11.72 9.46 -5.02
C PHE A 174 -12.72 8.57 -5.77
N THR A 175 -14.01 8.83 -5.54
CA THR A 175 -15.09 8.10 -6.19
C THR A 175 -15.28 8.54 -7.63
N ILE A 176 -15.43 7.56 -8.52
CA ILE A 176 -15.79 7.70 -9.93
C ILE A 176 -17.21 7.18 -10.07
N ALA A 177 -18.13 8.05 -10.47
CA ALA A 177 -19.52 7.68 -10.69
C ALA A 177 -19.68 6.71 -11.88
N GLN A 178 -20.71 5.88 -11.82
CA GLN A 178 -21.14 5.02 -12.92
C GLN A 178 -21.49 5.87 -14.15
N GLY A 179 -21.29 5.30 -15.35
CA GLY A 179 -21.68 5.92 -16.63
C GLY A 179 -20.70 6.95 -17.17
N LEU A 180 -19.65 7.30 -16.42
CA LEU A 180 -18.61 8.21 -16.90
C LEU A 180 -17.64 7.49 -17.85
N THR A 181 -17.23 8.19 -18.90
CA THR A 181 -16.16 7.78 -19.83
C THR A 181 -14.88 8.60 -19.64
N SER A 182 -14.94 9.67 -18.84
CA SER A 182 -13.79 10.50 -18.51
C SER A 182 -14.00 11.14 -17.15
N ILE A 183 -12.97 11.16 -16.32
CA ILE A 183 -12.92 11.89 -15.06
C ILE A 183 -11.62 12.66 -14.96
N THR A 184 -11.69 13.82 -14.32
CA THR A 184 -10.51 14.63 -14.01
C THR A 184 -10.56 15.00 -12.54
N THR A 185 -9.48 14.69 -11.83
CA THR A 185 -9.30 15.01 -10.41
C THR A 185 -8.21 16.08 -10.33
N ASP A 186 -8.60 17.33 -10.09
CA ASP A 186 -7.68 18.48 -10.18
C ASP A 186 -6.69 18.58 -9.01
N SER A 187 -7.02 18.02 -7.85
CA SER A 187 -6.28 18.24 -6.59
C SER A 187 -5.84 16.93 -5.94
N VAL A 188 -5.24 16.03 -6.72
CA VAL A 188 -4.75 14.74 -6.22
C VAL A 188 -3.63 14.93 -5.21
N VAL A 189 -2.68 15.82 -5.51
CA VAL A 189 -1.65 16.25 -4.58
C VAL A 189 -1.63 17.77 -4.56
N ILE A 190 -1.62 18.35 -3.36
CA ILE A 190 -1.41 19.78 -3.15
C ILE A 190 -0.22 19.90 -2.21
N GLY A 191 0.77 20.70 -2.60
CA GLY A 191 1.95 20.94 -1.78
C GLY A 191 3.12 20.09 -2.24
N LYS A 192 3.68 19.26 -1.36
CA LYS A 192 4.89 18.51 -1.67
C LYS A 192 4.62 17.44 -2.74
N ILE A 193 5.46 17.39 -3.76
CA ILE A 193 5.32 16.42 -4.84
C ILE A 193 5.93 15.07 -4.43
N PRO A 194 5.18 13.96 -4.58
CA PRO A 194 5.66 12.59 -4.41
C PRO A 194 6.91 12.29 -5.23
N ARG A 195 7.71 11.31 -4.80
CA ARG A 195 8.68 10.67 -5.70
C ARG A 195 7.96 9.84 -6.76
N VAL A 196 7.05 8.98 -6.31
CA VAL A 196 6.28 8.07 -7.15
C VAL A 196 4.82 8.17 -6.77
N LEU A 197 3.95 8.29 -7.77
CA LEU A 197 2.52 8.09 -7.65
C LEU A 197 2.15 6.72 -8.19
N VAL A 198 1.34 5.96 -7.43
CA VAL A 198 0.74 4.71 -7.91
C VAL A 198 -0.75 4.89 -8.03
N LEU A 199 -1.30 4.65 -9.21
CA LEU A 199 -2.73 4.67 -9.48
C LEU A 199 -3.27 3.24 -9.58
N GLY A 200 -4.41 2.99 -8.94
CA GLY A 200 -5.22 1.81 -9.13
C GLY A 200 -6.71 2.14 -9.13
N ILE A 201 -7.52 1.34 -9.83
CA ILE A 201 -8.98 1.47 -9.84
C ILE A 201 -9.58 0.21 -9.22
N ILE A 202 -10.53 0.38 -8.31
CA ILE A 202 -11.19 -0.72 -7.59
C ILE A 202 -12.70 -0.46 -7.51
N PRO A 203 -13.60 -1.45 -7.66
CA PRO A 203 -15.03 -1.22 -7.46
C PRO A 203 -15.32 -0.63 -6.07
N SER A 204 -16.20 0.37 -5.97
CA SER A 204 -16.50 1.01 -4.67
C SER A 204 -17.07 0.01 -3.66
N ILE A 205 -17.88 -0.95 -4.12
CA ILE A 205 -18.40 -2.02 -3.28
C ILE A 205 -17.30 -2.96 -2.74
N SER A 206 -16.23 -3.17 -3.50
CA SER A 206 -15.06 -3.93 -3.03
C SER A 206 -14.29 -3.12 -1.98
N PHE A 207 -14.12 -1.83 -2.22
CA PHE A 207 -13.39 -0.92 -1.32
C PHE A 207 -14.09 -0.73 0.03
N LEU A 208 -15.42 -0.61 0.03
CA LEU A 208 -16.23 -0.48 1.25
C LEU A 208 -16.36 -1.81 2.02
N GLY A 209 -16.20 -2.94 1.33
CA GLY A 209 -16.24 -4.28 1.89
C GLY A 209 -17.48 -5.04 1.46
N LYS A 210 -17.26 -6.22 0.89
CA LYS A 210 -18.28 -7.22 0.57
C LYS A 210 -17.62 -8.58 0.60
N LEU A 211 -18.21 -9.56 1.28
CA LEU A 211 -17.57 -10.87 1.48
C LEU A 211 -17.19 -11.60 0.19
N SER A 212 -17.98 -11.39 -0.86
CA SER A 212 -17.79 -11.99 -2.18
C SER A 212 -16.90 -11.17 -3.12
N LYS A 213 -16.30 -10.07 -2.64
CA LYS A 213 -15.37 -9.24 -3.43
C LYS A 213 -14.13 -8.93 -2.61
N SER A 214 -12.99 -8.77 -3.28
CA SER A 214 -11.73 -8.47 -2.59
C SER A 214 -11.53 -6.95 -2.53
N PRO A 215 -11.24 -6.35 -1.35
CA PRO A 215 -10.89 -4.93 -1.25
C PRO A 215 -9.52 -4.60 -1.87
N PHE A 216 -8.85 -5.58 -2.47
CA PHE A 216 -7.51 -5.45 -3.02
C PHE A 216 -7.42 -5.84 -4.50
N ASN A 217 -8.56 -6.02 -5.17
CA ASN A 217 -8.64 -6.41 -6.58
C ASN A 217 -8.68 -5.18 -7.48
N TYR A 218 -7.51 -4.76 -7.97
CA TYR A 218 -7.37 -3.62 -8.87
C TYR A 218 -7.60 -4.03 -10.32
N VAL A 219 -8.53 -3.34 -10.96
CA VAL A 219 -9.04 -3.67 -12.30
C VAL A 219 -8.68 -2.60 -13.31
N ASP A 220 -8.64 -2.98 -14.58
CA ASP A 220 -8.33 -2.11 -15.70
C ASP A 220 -9.53 -1.24 -16.14
N LYS A 221 -10.72 -1.86 -16.20
CA LYS A 221 -11.99 -1.29 -16.68
C LYS A 221 -11.88 -0.54 -18.00
N ASN A 222 -11.14 -1.10 -18.96
CA ASN A 222 -10.97 -0.51 -20.31
C ASN A 222 -10.44 0.94 -20.28
N LEU A 223 -9.59 1.28 -19.30
CA LEU A 223 -8.87 2.55 -19.26
C LEU A 223 -8.13 2.76 -20.60
N SER A 224 -8.40 3.87 -21.28
CA SER A 224 -7.81 4.24 -22.57
C SER A 224 -6.75 5.32 -22.47
N GLU A 225 -6.84 6.20 -21.48
CA GLU A 225 -5.92 7.32 -21.32
C GLU A 225 -5.74 7.65 -19.84
N LEU A 226 -4.48 7.91 -19.48
CA LEU A 226 -4.06 8.40 -18.18
C LEU A 226 -3.13 9.59 -18.40
N ALA A 227 -3.49 10.74 -17.85
CA ALA A 227 -2.65 11.93 -17.88
C ALA A 227 -2.40 12.44 -16.46
N PHE A 228 -1.15 12.76 -16.17
CA PHE A 228 -0.75 13.50 -14.98
C PHE A 228 -0.26 14.87 -15.41
N THR A 229 -0.87 15.91 -14.84
CA THR A 229 -0.49 17.30 -15.09
C THR A 229 0.01 17.91 -13.78
N TRP A 230 1.21 18.48 -13.81
CA TRP A 230 1.80 19.21 -12.69
C TRP A 230 1.88 20.70 -13.06
N ASN A 231 1.23 21.56 -12.29
CA ASN A 231 1.21 23.02 -12.51
C ASN A 231 0.81 23.44 -13.95
N GLY A 232 -0.08 22.68 -14.59
CA GLY A 232 -0.56 22.96 -15.96
C GLY A 232 0.27 22.30 -17.07
N GLU A 233 1.45 21.75 -16.77
CA GLU A 233 2.25 20.98 -17.71
C GLU A 233 2.00 19.48 -17.55
N THR A 234 1.75 18.78 -18.65
CA THR A 234 1.59 17.32 -18.63
C THR A 234 2.96 16.68 -18.38
N VAL A 235 3.11 16.08 -17.20
CA VAL A 235 4.35 15.39 -16.77
C VAL A 235 4.40 13.97 -17.31
N GLU A 236 3.24 13.31 -17.33
CA GLU A 236 3.11 11.97 -17.88
C GLU A 236 1.81 11.89 -18.67
N HIS A 237 1.88 11.39 -19.90
CA HIS A 237 0.72 11.06 -20.70
C HIS A 237 0.88 9.63 -21.19
N ARG A 238 -0.01 8.74 -20.75
CA ARG A 238 -0.06 7.36 -21.19
C ARG A 238 -1.36 7.13 -21.93
N LEU A 239 -1.23 6.84 -23.21
CA LEU A 239 -2.30 6.21 -23.98
C LEU A 239 -2.23 4.72 -23.72
N PHE A 240 -3.37 4.13 -23.39
CA PHE A 240 -3.57 2.70 -23.33
C PHE A 240 -4.38 2.29 -24.56
N PRO A 241 -3.74 2.05 -25.72
CA PRO A 241 -4.43 1.61 -26.93
C PRO A 241 -5.04 0.19 -26.83
N PHE A 242 -5.16 -0.41 -25.63
CA PHE A 242 -5.56 -1.82 -25.47
C PHE A 242 -7.01 -2.07 -25.07
N ASN A 243 -7.50 -3.18 -25.60
CA ASN A 243 -8.62 -3.94 -25.10
C ASN A 243 -7.98 -5.06 -24.26
N PHE A 244 -8.06 -4.99 -22.92
CA PHE A 244 -7.26 -5.81 -21.97
C PHE A 244 -7.42 -7.33 -22.12
N ARG A 245 -8.28 -7.81 -23.03
CA ARG A 245 -8.70 -9.20 -23.05
C ARG A 245 -9.09 -9.82 -24.38
N LYS A 246 -8.89 -9.18 -25.54
CA LYS A 246 -9.20 -9.87 -26.82
C LYS A 246 -8.05 -10.76 -27.25
N ALA A 247 -7.91 -11.90 -26.57
CA ALA A 247 -7.39 -13.10 -27.20
C ALA A 247 -8.28 -13.40 -28.42
N ARG A 248 -7.73 -13.23 -29.62
CA ARG A 248 -8.40 -13.66 -30.85
C ARG A 248 -7.89 -15.05 -31.16
N THR A 249 -8.78 -16.02 -31.32
CA THR A 249 -8.39 -17.30 -31.90
C THR A 249 -8.19 -17.09 -33.40
N ALA A 250 -6.97 -17.21 -33.88
CA ALA A 250 -6.66 -17.21 -35.30
C ALA A 250 -6.20 -18.60 -35.71
N THR A 251 -6.55 -19.03 -36.92
CA THR A 251 -6.08 -20.31 -37.45
C THR A 251 -4.80 -20.04 -38.24
N LYS A 252 -3.68 -20.62 -37.81
CA LYS A 252 -2.41 -20.62 -38.57
C LYS A 252 -2.06 -22.07 -38.90
N ASP A 253 -1.88 -22.35 -40.18
CA ASP A 253 -1.56 -23.70 -40.69
C ASP A 253 -2.53 -24.80 -40.20
N GLY A 254 -3.83 -24.51 -40.22
CA GLY A 254 -4.88 -25.46 -39.79
C GLY A 254 -4.99 -25.68 -38.26
N LYS A 255 -4.14 -25.04 -37.44
CA LYS A 255 -4.21 -25.11 -35.98
C LYS A 255 -4.76 -23.82 -35.38
N LYS A 256 -5.64 -23.95 -34.38
CA LYS A 256 -6.14 -22.83 -33.58
C LYS A 256 -4.98 -22.28 -32.74
N VAL A 257 -4.57 -21.05 -33.01
CA VAL A 257 -3.55 -20.31 -32.26
C VAL A 257 -4.23 -19.13 -31.57
N THR A 258 -4.00 -18.98 -30.28
CA THR A 258 -4.44 -17.80 -29.53
C THR A 258 -3.50 -16.65 -29.86
N VAL A 259 -4.02 -15.64 -30.56
CA VAL A 259 -3.31 -14.41 -30.92
C VAL A 259 -3.79 -13.28 -30.01
N TYR A 260 -2.87 -12.74 -29.23
CA TYR A 260 -3.12 -11.54 -28.44
C TYR A 260 -2.98 -10.32 -29.36
N SER A 261 -4.09 -9.69 -29.73
CA SER A 261 -4.05 -8.44 -30.51
C SER A 261 -3.91 -7.26 -29.54
N GLY A 262 -2.68 -6.92 -29.18
CA GLY A 262 -2.35 -5.78 -28.35
C GLY A 262 -0.84 -5.72 -28.13
N VAL A 263 -0.23 -4.60 -28.55
CA VAL A 263 1.16 -4.24 -28.27
C VAL A 263 1.46 -4.36 -26.77
N ASP A 264 2.70 -4.75 -26.46
CA ASP A 264 3.22 -5.04 -25.13
C ASP A 264 3.28 -3.84 -24.15
N ASP A 265 2.50 -2.76 -24.32
CA ASP A 265 2.63 -1.57 -23.45
C ASP A 265 2.10 -1.80 -22.03
N PHE A 266 1.34 -2.88 -21.76
CA PHE A 266 1.10 -3.29 -20.36
C PHE A 266 2.43 -3.69 -19.68
N LEU A 267 3.46 -4.10 -20.43
CA LEU A 267 4.81 -4.28 -19.91
C LEU A 267 5.39 -2.94 -19.43
N LEU A 268 5.01 -1.80 -20.03
CA LEU A 268 5.40 -0.49 -19.49
C LEU A 268 4.70 -0.23 -18.15
N ALA A 269 3.44 -0.61 -17.99
CA ALA A 269 2.74 -0.52 -16.71
C ALA A 269 3.39 -1.45 -15.66
N VAL A 270 3.63 -2.72 -15.99
CA VAL A 270 4.34 -3.69 -15.12
C VAL A 270 5.73 -3.19 -14.75
N ARG A 271 6.52 -2.74 -15.74
CA ARG A 271 7.85 -2.17 -15.54
C ARG A 271 7.81 -0.90 -14.70
N SER A 272 6.77 -0.08 -14.84
CA SER A 272 6.63 1.12 -14.02
C SER A 272 6.47 0.80 -12.53
N LEU A 273 5.90 -0.37 -12.19
CA LEU A 273 5.80 -0.82 -10.81
C LEU A 273 7.17 -1.19 -10.21
N GLU A 274 8.20 -1.49 -11.00
CA GLU A 274 9.55 -1.73 -10.46
C GLU A 274 10.11 -0.50 -9.71
N LYS A 275 9.64 0.70 -10.07
CA LYS A 275 10.01 1.96 -9.40
C LYS A 275 9.52 2.07 -7.94
N THR A 276 8.55 1.22 -7.59
CA THR A 276 7.96 1.11 -6.25
C THR A 276 8.61 0.00 -5.41
N ALA A 277 9.48 -0.82 -6.01
CA ALA A 277 10.17 -1.88 -5.30
C ALA A 277 11.06 -1.29 -4.18
N GLY A 278 11.01 -1.90 -2.98
CA GLY A 278 11.86 -1.48 -1.86
C GLY A 278 13.34 -1.65 -2.17
N ASN A 279 13.67 -2.67 -2.97
CA ASN A 279 14.99 -2.86 -3.56
C ASN A 279 14.85 -3.10 -5.07
N PRO A 280 15.28 -2.16 -5.93
CA PRO A 280 15.20 -2.31 -7.39
C PRO A 280 15.89 -3.57 -7.92
N ALA A 281 16.96 -4.04 -7.28
CA ALA A 281 17.68 -5.24 -7.71
C ALA A 281 16.90 -6.55 -7.45
N LEU A 282 15.97 -6.53 -6.50
CA LEU A 282 15.15 -7.70 -6.15
C LEU A 282 13.76 -7.66 -6.81
N GLY A 283 13.35 -6.49 -7.33
CA GLY A 283 12.03 -6.27 -7.92
C GLY A 283 10.89 -6.48 -6.92
N ASN A 284 9.66 -6.52 -7.45
CA ASN A 284 8.43 -6.72 -6.66
C ASN A 284 7.72 -8.05 -6.98
N GLY A 285 8.18 -8.82 -7.97
CA GLY A 285 7.57 -10.10 -8.35
C GLY A 285 6.21 -10.01 -9.04
N ILE A 286 5.79 -8.83 -9.49
CA ILE A 286 4.61 -8.67 -10.36
C ILE A 286 5.03 -9.04 -11.78
N ASN A 287 4.39 -10.04 -12.35
CA ASN A 287 4.61 -10.53 -13.71
C ASN A 287 3.35 -10.32 -14.56
N ARG A 288 3.43 -10.65 -15.85
CA ARG A 288 2.31 -10.47 -16.80
C ARG A 288 1.02 -11.13 -16.34
N ASP A 289 1.11 -12.35 -15.82
CA ASP A 289 -0.06 -13.14 -15.45
C ASP A 289 -0.72 -12.59 -14.18
N ASN A 290 0.07 -12.35 -13.14
CA ASN A 290 -0.46 -11.85 -11.86
C ASN A 290 -0.90 -10.37 -11.94
N PHE A 291 -0.36 -9.59 -12.88
CA PHE A 291 -0.80 -8.21 -13.14
C PHE A 291 -2.26 -8.19 -13.61
N THR A 292 -2.58 -9.01 -14.62
CA THR A 292 -3.95 -9.11 -15.14
C THR A 292 -4.91 -9.84 -14.19
N ALA A 293 -4.37 -10.58 -13.22
CA ALA A 293 -5.12 -11.20 -12.13
C ALA A 293 -5.32 -10.24 -10.94
N GLY A 294 -5.86 -9.04 -11.20
CA GLY A 294 -6.34 -8.15 -10.13
C GLY A 294 -5.27 -7.25 -9.49
N ASN A 295 -4.12 -7.10 -10.13
CA ASN A 295 -3.06 -6.18 -9.70
C ASN A 295 -2.80 -5.10 -10.77
N VAL A 296 -3.85 -4.65 -11.46
CA VAL A 296 -3.73 -3.64 -12.52
C VAL A 296 -3.49 -2.26 -11.89
N LEU A 297 -2.21 -1.93 -11.73
CA LEU A 297 -1.71 -0.71 -11.12
C LEU A 297 -0.75 0.00 -12.08
N THR A 298 -0.67 1.32 -12.00
CA THR A 298 0.25 2.11 -12.81
C THR A 298 1.06 3.05 -11.94
N ALA A 299 2.39 2.99 -12.04
CA ALA A 299 3.28 3.91 -11.32
C ALA A 299 3.83 5.00 -12.25
N VAL A 300 3.93 6.22 -11.73
CA VAL A 300 4.57 7.36 -12.40
C VAL A 300 5.58 7.95 -11.43
N GLU A 301 6.81 8.09 -11.90
CA GLU A 301 7.88 8.73 -11.13
C GLU A 301 7.95 10.19 -11.54
N LEU A 302 7.73 11.08 -10.57
CA LEU A 302 7.69 12.52 -10.78
C LEU A 302 9.01 13.18 -10.43
N LEU A 303 9.76 12.58 -9.49
CA LEU A 303 11.06 13.03 -9.08
C LEU A 303 12.06 11.87 -9.25
N PRO A 304 13.05 11.99 -10.13
CA PRO A 304 14.05 10.93 -10.32
C PRO A 304 14.87 10.74 -9.05
N ASN A 305 15.13 9.48 -8.69
CA ASN A 305 15.95 9.14 -7.53
C ASN A 305 17.42 9.54 -7.75
N SER A 306 17.91 10.53 -7.01
CA SER A 306 19.33 10.93 -7.01
C SER A 306 20.18 10.20 -5.95
N GLY A 307 19.69 9.09 -5.38
CA GLY A 307 20.41 8.26 -4.41
C GLY A 307 20.27 8.78 -2.97
N ASN A 308 21.35 8.73 -2.17
CA ASN A 308 21.38 9.20 -0.77
C ASN A 308 21.31 10.74 -0.63
N ALA A 309 21.13 11.47 -1.72
CA ALA A 309 20.97 12.91 -1.68
C ALA A 309 19.56 13.26 -1.20
N LEU A 310 19.44 14.25 -0.32
CA LEU A 310 18.17 14.86 0.04
C LEU A 310 17.48 15.34 -1.25
N SER A 311 16.38 14.69 -1.64
CA SER A 311 15.61 15.08 -2.83
C SER A 311 15.10 16.52 -2.67
N VAL A 312 15.25 17.35 -3.71
CA VAL A 312 14.71 18.70 -3.72
C VAL A 312 13.19 18.63 -3.51
N ASN A 313 12.71 19.25 -2.44
CA ASN A 313 11.28 19.36 -2.16
C ASN A 313 10.64 20.26 -3.22
N ARG A 314 10.10 19.64 -4.29
CA ARG A 314 9.28 20.37 -5.26
C ARG A 314 7.86 20.52 -4.70
N ARG A 315 7.25 21.66 -4.96
CA ARG A 315 5.86 21.94 -4.61
C ARG A 315 5.02 22.18 -5.84
N GLY A 316 3.74 21.83 -5.76
CA GLY A 316 2.77 22.15 -6.79
C GLY A 316 1.47 21.41 -6.58
N GLN A 317 0.69 21.40 -7.65
CA GLN A 317 -0.57 20.68 -7.73
C GLN A 317 -0.49 19.63 -8.82
N ILE A 318 -0.92 18.41 -8.49
CA ILE A 318 -1.05 17.32 -9.45
C ILE A 318 -2.52 17.10 -9.75
N LYS A 319 -2.83 17.13 -11.04
CA LYS A 319 -4.10 16.78 -11.63
C LYS A 319 -3.96 15.44 -12.34
N VAL A 320 -4.97 14.59 -12.20
CA VAL A 320 -5.05 13.29 -12.86
C VAL A 320 -6.28 13.26 -13.76
N GLN A 321 -6.10 12.83 -15.00
CA GLN A 321 -7.19 12.58 -15.93
C GLN A 321 -7.20 11.10 -16.29
N LEU A 322 -8.38 10.50 -16.22
CA LEU A 322 -8.64 9.13 -16.64
C LEU A 322 -9.70 9.17 -17.75
N LYS A 323 -9.47 8.46 -18.85
CA LYS A 323 -10.52 8.16 -19.85
C LYS A 323 -10.68 6.67 -20.01
N PHE A 324 -11.92 6.28 -20.27
CA PHE A 324 -12.36 4.90 -20.46
C PHE A 324 -12.97 4.77 -21.85
N ARG A 325 -12.82 3.60 -22.47
CA ARG A 325 -13.40 3.33 -23.80
C ARG A 325 -14.91 3.19 -23.78
N GLU A 326 -15.40 2.71 -22.65
CA GLU A 326 -16.80 2.42 -22.40
C GLU A 326 -17.21 3.13 -21.11
N PRO A 327 -18.49 3.55 -20.98
CA PRO A 327 -19.01 4.05 -19.72
C PRO A 327 -18.82 3.02 -18.60
N LEU A 328 -18.41 3.47 -17.41
CA LEU A 328 -18.26 2.59 -16.26
C LEU A 328 -19.60 1.92 -15.88
N ASP A 329 -19.54 0.62 -15.65
CA ASP A 329 -20.68 -0.27 -15.37
C ASP A 329 -21.19 -0.17 -13.92
N GLU A 330 -20.31 0.20 -12.98
CA GLU A 330 -20.61 0.47 -11.57
C GLU A 330 -19.74 1.64 -11.06
N PRO A 331 -19.95 2.14 -9.82
CA PRO A 331 -19.03 3.10 -9.20
C PRO A 331 -17.68 2.46 -8.83
N TYR A 332 -16.61 3.24 -8.95
CA TYR A 332 -15.24 2.85 -8.63
C TYR A 332 -14.56 3.85 -7.69
N GLU A 333 -13.60 3.40 -6.91
CA GLU A 333 -12.62 4.25 -6.25
C GLU A 333 -11.31 4.21 -7.03
N HIS A 334 -10.71 5.37 -7.30
CA HIS A 334 -9.31 5.40 -7.69
C HIS A 334 -8.42 5.75 -6.51
N SER A 335 -7.40 4.92 -6.32
CA SER A 335 -6.43 4.95 -5.22
C SER A 335 -5.12 5.52 -5.72
N LEU A 336 -4.60 6.55 -5.05
CA LEU A 336 -3.33 7.20 -5.33
C LEU A 336 -2.40 7.05 -4.13
N ILE A 337 -1.29 6.31 -4.32
CA ILE A 337 -0.26 6.15 -3.29
C ILE A 337 0.86 7.14 -3.57
N ASP A 338 1.10 8.04 -2.62
CA ASP A 338 2.26 8.91 -2.56
C ASP A 338 3.43 8.17 -1.92
N HIS A 339 4.59 8.10 -2.57
CA HIS A 339 5.85 7.81 -1.90
C HIS A 339 6.65 9.11 -1.73
N GLY A 340 6.44 9.80 -0.61
CA GLY A 340 7.13 11.03 -0.23
C GLY A 340 8.30 10.77 0.73
N SER A 341 9.26 11.69 0.77
CA SER A 341 10.28 11.75 1.84
C SER A 341 9.76 12.70 2.94
N ALA A 342 10.00 12.44 4.21
CA ALA A 342 9.65 13.32 5.33
C ALA A 342 10.71 13.24 6.45
N ILE A 343 10.62 14.13 7.43
CA ILE A 343 11.51 14.13 8.60
C ILE A 343 10.64 14.19 9.85
N ALA A 344 10.65 13.13 10.65
CA ALA A 344 10.07 13.14 11.99
C ALA A 344 11.12 13.64 13.00
N SER A 345 10.77 14.64 13.79
CA SER A 345 11.61 15.11 14.90
C SER A 345 11.10 14.50 16.20
N VAL A 346 11.97 13.83 16.96
CA VAL A 346 11.63 13.29 18.27
C VAL A 346 12.31 14.14 19.33
N HIS A 347 11.51 14.75 20.20
CA HIS A 347 12.00 15.46 21.38
C HIS A 347 12.18 14.42 22.48
N SER A 348 13.42 14.12 22.88
CA SER A 348 13.67 13.41 24.13
C SER A 348 13.81 14.45 25.22
N GLU A 349 12.93 14.45 26.20
CA GLU A 349 13.19 15.18 27.44
C GLU A 349 14.42 14.56 28.09
N ILE A 350 15.51 15.32 28.16
CA ILE A 350 16.53 15.04 29.15
C ILE A 350 15.82 15.32 30.47
N PRO A 351 15.69 14.36 31.41
CA PRO A 351 15.34 14.74 32.77
C PRO A 351 16.41 15.75 33.18
N ASN A 352 16.01 17.01 33.37
CA ASN A 352 16.89 18.09 33.78
C ASN A 352 17.88 17.52 34.81
N PRO A 353 19.20 17.75 34.67
CA PRO A 353 20.03 17.64 35.86
C PRO A 353 19.46 18.68 36.81
N ILE A 354 18.71 18.24 37.82
CA ILE A 354 18.50 19.06 39.00
C ILE A 354 19.92 19.24 39.55
N PHE A 355 20.54 20.34 39.15
CA PHE A 355 21.58 20.96 39.94
C PHE A 355 20.90 21.32 41.26
N CYS A 356 20.91 20.40 42.22
CA CYS A 356 20.89 20.81 43.61
C CYS A 356 22.27 21.42 43.88
N SER A 357 22.36 22.72 43.64
CA SER A 357 23.29 23.57 44.37
C SER A 357 22.90 23.53 45.86
N GLY A 358 23.76 22.96 46.69
CA GLY A 358 23.72 23.10 48.15
C GLY A 358 22.86 22.09 48.90
N CYS A 359 23.49 21.03 49.41
CA CYS A 359 23.82 20.85 50.83
C CYS A 359 24.73 19.63 50.99
#